data_AF-A0AAV5DT52-F1
#
_entry.id   AF-A0AAV5DT52-F1
#
_cell.length_a   1.000
_cell.length_b   1.000
_cell.length_c   1.000
_cell.angle_alpha   90.00
_cell.angle_beta   90.00
_cell.angle_gamma   90.00
#
_symmetry.space_group_name_H-M   'P 1'
#
loop_
_entity.id
_entity.type
_entity.pdbx_description
1 polymer ?
#
loop_
_entity_poly.entity_id
_entity_poly.type
_entity_poly.pdbx_seq_one_letter_code
_entity_poly.pdbx_strand_id
1 'polypeptide(L)'
;MTPTDDEIDGIKAYIPRLRIARWQKGFKPVPIEKYDGQTNPREWLQLYSTTIRSVGGDSYVMANYLPVCLDPAIRIWLTSLPKESITSWGDLNRKLIESFQATCNRPDNHFDLTRMKQKIGEPLRDYIKRFCTKNTKIPNVPDQ
;
A
#
# COMPACT_ATOMS: atom_id res chain seq x y z
N MET A 1 5.93 34.33 -10.74
CA MET A 1 4.61 33.81 -10.31
C MET A 1 4.81 33.23 -8.92
N THR A 2 4.12 33.77 -7.92
CA THR A 2 4.02 33.15 -6.59
C THR A 2 3.06 31.97 -6.69
N PRO A 3 3.37 30.79 -6.11
CA PRO A 3 2.42 29.69 -6.04
C PRO A 3 1.16 30.19 -5.34
N THR A 4 -0.02 29.89 -5.88
CA THR A 4 -1.28 30.18 -5.18
C THR A 4 -1.37 29.31 -3.93
N ASP A 5 -2.05 29.74 -2.87
CA ASP A 5 -2.20 28.94 -1.64
C ASP A 5 -2.76 27.52 -1.93
N ASP A 6 -3.59 27.38 -2.98
CA ASP A 6 -4.08 26.10 -3.52
C ASP A 6 -3.00 25.15 -4.06
N GLU A 7 -1.82 25.68 -4.43
CA GLU A 7 -0.65 24.89 -4.85
C GLU A 7 0.21 24.43 -3.68
N ILE A 8 0.10 25.10 -2.53
CA ILE A 8 0.93 24.87 -1.34
C ILE A 8 0.25 23.86 -0.40
N ASP A 9 -1.08 23.86 -0.30
CA ASP A 9 -1.79 23.18 0.79
C ASP A 9 -2.42 21.81 0.44
N GLY A 10 -2.15 21.26 -0.75
CA GLY A 10 -2.82 20.02 -1.18
C GLY A 10 -2.01 19.11 -2.09
N ILE A 11 -2.31 17.81 -2.04
CA ILE A 11 -1.79 16.84 -3.00
C ILE A 11 -2.31 17.19 -4.39
N LYS A 12 -1.40 17.62 -5.27
CA LYS A 12 -1.73 18.03 -6.64
C LYS A 12 -2.44 16.93 -7.44
N ALA A 13 -2.17 15.67 -7.12
CA ALA A 13 -2.82 14.51 -7.73
C ALA A 13 -4.32 14.41 -7.39
N TYR A 14 -4.79 15.04 -6.31
CA TYR A 14 -6.21 15.05 -5.95
C TYR A 14 -6.95 16.11 -6.76
N ILE A 15 -8.15 15.78 -7.23
CA ILE A 15 -9.10 16.79 -7.71
C ILE A 15 -9.50 17.76 -6.59
N PRO A 16 -9.88 19.02 -6.90
CA PRO A 16 -10.17 20.03 -5.88
C PRO A 16 -11.15 19.55 -4.81
N ARG A 17 -12.27 18.92 -5.21
CA ARG A 17 -13.27 18.39 -4.26
C ARG A 17 -12.72 17.35 -3.29
N LEU A 18 -11.69 16.61 -3.68
CA LEU A 18 -11.10 15.57 -2.84
C LEU A 18 -10.14 16.17 -1.80
N ARG A 19 -9.63 17.39 -2.01
CA ARG A 19 -8.79 18.11 -1.05
C ARG A 19 -9.59 18.73 0.10
N ILE A 20 -10.90 18.90 -0.08
CA ILE A 20 -11.79 19.54 0.89
C ILE A 20 -12.31 18.48 1.87
N ALA A 21 -11.45 17.97 2.75
CA ALA A 21 -11.89 17.12 3.86
C ALA A 21 -12.59 17.96 4.93
N ARG A 22 -13.81 17.55 5.30
CA ARG A 22 -14.51 18.09 6.48
C ARG A 22 -14.19 17.20 7.68
N TRP A 23 -13.23 17.63 8.49
CA TRP A 23 -12.88 16.94 9.72
C TRP A 23 -14.04 17.03 10.71
N GLN A 24 -14.52 15.88 11.20
CA GLN A 24 -15.55 15.86 12.22
C GLN A 24 -15.02 16.48 13.53
N LYS A 25 -15.89 17.19 14.24
CA LYS A 25 -15.54 17.79 15.54
C LYS A 25 -15.22 16.67 16.53
N GLY A 26 -13.96 16.56 16.93
CA GLY A 26 -13.47 15.47 17.78
C GLY A 26 -12.69 14.37 17.07
N PHE A 27 -12.45 14.48 15.75
CA PHE A 27 -11.49 13.62 15.06
C PHE A 27 -10.11 13.79 15.72
N LYS A 28 -9.55 12.68 16.20
CA LYS A 28 -8.21 12.64 16.78
C LYS A 28 -7.33 11.79 15.88
N PRO A 29 -6.09 12.23 15.58
CA PRO A 29 -5.11 11.38 14.94
C PRO A 29 -5.03 10.04 15.67
N VAL A 30 -5.30 8.96 14.96
CA VAL A 30 -5.13 7.61 15.49
C VAL A 30 -3.71 7.16 15.17
N PRO A 31 -2.98 6.55 16.12
CA PRO A 31 -1.71 5.93 15.81
C PRO A 31 -1.96 4.76 14.84
N ILE A 32 -1.64 5.00 13.56
CA ILE A 32 -1.62 3.98 12.51
C ILE A 32 -0.16 3.86 12.08
N GLU A 33 0.33 2.63 11.99
CA GLU A 33 1.66 2.35 11.46
C GLU A 33 1.79 2.89 10.04
N LYS A 34 2.90 3.58 9.77
CA LYS A 34 3.13 4.15 8.44
C LYS A 34 3.27 3.03 7.41
N TYR A 35 2.70 3.27 6.24
CA TYR A 35 2.90 2.38 5.11
C TYR A 35 4.30 2.58 4.52
N ASP A 36 5.10 1.54 4.59
CA ASP A 36 6.51 1.49 4.14
C ASP A 36 6.68 1.01 2.69
N GLY A 37 5.60 0.53 2.06
CA GLY A 37 5.63 -0.05 0.71
C GLY A 37 6.05 -1.53 0.66
N GLN A 38 6.35 -2.15 1.79
CA GLN A 38 6.73 -3.57 1.89
C GLN A 38 5.58 -4.44 2.40
N THR A 39 4.73 -3.87 3.26
CA THR A 39 3.53 -4.56 3.75
C THR A 39 2.50 -4.72 2.61
N ASN A 40 1.71 -5.80 2.64
CA ASN A 40 0.62 -6.01 1.68
C ASN A 40 -0.31 -4.78 1.63
N PRO A 41 -0.40 -4.06 0.49
CA PRO A 41 -1.15 -2.82 0.42
C PRO A 41 -2.64 -3.01 0.67
N ARG A 42 -3.21 -4.18 0.33
CA ARG A 42 -4.65 -4.45 0.59
C ARG A 42 -4.93 -4.58 2.08
N GLU A 43 -4.12 -5.36 2.79
CA GLU A 43 -4.28 -5.58 4.24
C GLU A 43 -4.07 -4.28 5.00
N TRP A 44 -3.02 -3.53 4.66
CA TRP A 44 -2.75 -2.24 5.28
C TRP A 44 -3.88 -1.23 5.03
N LEU A 45 -4.39 -1.13 3.79
CA LEU A 45 -5.52 -0.24 3.46
C LEU A 45 -6.83 -0.65 4.17
N GLN A 46 -7.05 -1.94 4.39
CA GLN A 46 -8.21 -2.43 5.15
C GLN A 46 -8.13 -2.00 6.62
N LEU A 47 -6.97 -2.18 7.26
CA LEU A 47 -6.74 -1.73 8.63
C LEU A 47 -6.90 -0.21 8.73
N TYR A 48 -6.22 0.53 7.84
CA TYR A 48 -6.30 1.98 7.76
C TYR A 48 -7.76 2.47 7.64
N SER A 49 -8.52 1.94 6.67
CA SER A 49 -9.91 2.35 6.44
C SER A 49 -10.79 2.05 7.65
N THR A 50 -10.59 0.90 8.30
CA THR A 50 -11.37 0.49 9.48
C THR A 50 -11.10 1.42 10.65
N THR A 51 -9.82 1.74 10.91
CA THR A 51 -9.41 2.65 11.97
C THR A 51 -10.00 4.05 11.76
N ILE A 52 -9.92 4.61 10.54
CA ILE A 52 -10.48 5.93 10.26
C ILE A 52 -12.01 5.95 10.35
N ARG A 53 -12.70 4.88 9.92
CA ARG A 53 -14.16 4.75 10.12
C ARG A 53 -14.54 4.70 11.60
N SER A 54 -13.73 4.05 12.45
CA SER A 54 -14.03 3.91 13.88
C SER A 54 -14.08 5.25 14.62
N VAL A 55 -13.39 6.27 14.10
CA VAL A 55 -13.39 7.65 14.62
C VAL A 55 -14.29 8.60 13.81
N GLY A 56 -15.21 8.06 13.00
CA GLY A 56 -16.21 8.82 12.25
C GLY A 56 -15.71 9.42 10.93
N GLY A 57 -14.56 8.98 10.42
CA GLY A 57 -14.02 9.44 9.14
C GLY A 57 -14.72 8.84 7.93
N ASP A 58 -15.03 9.69 6.94
CA ASP A 58 -15.57 9.28 5.64
C ASP A 58 -14.45 9.05 4.60
N SER A 59 -14.82 8.81 3.34
CA SER A 59 -13.85 8.61 2.25
C SER A 59 -12.98 9.84 1.95
N TYR A 60 -13.47 11.06 2.22
CA TYR A 60 -12.69 12.28 2.04
C TYR A 60 -11.65 12.42 3.15
N VAL A 61 -12.05 12.16 4.39
CA VAL A 61 -11.15 12.08 5.54
C VAL A 61 -10.07 11.02 5.31
N MET A 62 -10.45 9.84 4.81
CA MET A 62 -9.50 8.78 4.45
C MET A 62 -8.48 9.24 3.41
N ALA A 63 -8.91 9.89 2.33
CA ALA A 63 -8.00 10.36 1.30
C ALA A 63 -7.04 11.43 1.84
N ASN A 64 -7.53 12.39 2.62
CA ASN A 64 -6.72 13.50 3.13
C ASN A 64 -5.80 13.12 4.28
N TYR A 65 -6.16 12.11 5.07
CA TYR A 65 -5.32 11.65 6.17
C TYR A 65 -4.24 10.65 5.73
N LEU A 66 -4.45 9.94 4.60
CA LEU A 66 -3.52 8.93 4.07
C LEU A 66 -2.06 9.42 4.04
N PRO A 67 -1.74 10.62 3.53
CA PRO A 67 -0.34 11.05 3.34
C PRO A 67 0.44 11.13 4.65
N VAL A 68 -0.25 11.40 5.77
CA VAL A 68 0.34 11.43 7.12
C VAL A 68 0.77 10.01 7.55
N CYS A 69 0.04 9.00 7.10
CA CYS A 69 0.27 7.58 7.34
C CYS A 69 1.16 6.91 6.28
N LEU A 70 1.79 7.65 5.39
CA LEU A 70 2.75 7.10 4.42
C LEU A 70 4.19 7.33 4.88
N ASP A 71 5.12 6.46 4.51
CA ASP A 71 6.54 6.76 4.63
C ASP A 71 7.01 7.79 3.60
N PRO A 72 8.16 8.47 3.83
CA PRO A 72 8.66 9.52 2.94
C PRO A 72 8.75 9.07 1.46
N ALA A 73 9.23 7.86 1.20
CA ALA A 73 9.37 7.34 -0.16
C ALA A 73 8.00 7.17 -0.87
N ILE A 74 6.99 6.72 -0.13
CA ILE A 74 5.64 6.51 -0.67
C ILE A 74 4.92 7.85 -0.85
N ARG A 75 5.16 8.83 0.04
CA ARG A 75 4.67 10.20 -0.15
C ARG A 75 5.22 10.83 -1.43
N ILE A 76 6.50 10.62 -1.74
CA ILE A 76 7.11 11.12 -2.98
C ILE A 76 6.36 10.55 -4.19
N TRP A 77 6.08 9.24 -4.21
CA TRP A 77 5.25 8.64 -5.25
C TRP A 77 3.89 9.33 -5.38
N LEU A 78 3.17 9.52 -4.27
CA LEU A 78 1.84 10.15 -4.28
C LEU A 78 1.89 11.59 -4.84
N THR A 79 2.93 12.35 -4.50
CA THR A 79 3.14 13.71 -5.04
C THR A 79 3.63 13.75 -6.48
N SER A 80 4.20 12.65 -6.99
CA SER A 80 4.71 12.53 -8.37
C SER A 80 3.62 12.19 -9.39
N LEU A 81 2.43 11.79 -8.92
CA LEU A 81 1.32 11.45 -9.79
C LEU A 81 0.82 12.68 -10.57
N PRO A 82 0.27 12.48 -11.79
CA PRO A 82 -0.26 13.58 -12.59
C PRO A 82 -1.32 14.37 -11.83
N LYS A 83 -1.34 15.69 -12.06
CA LYS A 83 -2.31 16.60 -11.46
C LYS A 83 -3.73 16.07 -11.68
N GLU A 84 -4.53 16.10 -10.62
CA GLU A 84 -5.96 15.74 -10.65
C GLU A 84 -6.27 14.31 -11.13
N SER A 85 -5.28 13.42 -11.13
CA SER A 85 -5.44 12.01 -11.55
C SER A 85 -6.17 11.11 -10.55
N ILE A 86 -6.44 11.59 -9.34
CA ILE A 86 -7.14 10.88 -8.28
C ILE A 86 -8.48 11.57 -8.02
N THR A 87 -9.57 10.89 -8.38
CA THR A 87 -10.91 11.48 -8.33
C THR A 87 -11.74 11.01 -7.14
N SER A 88 -11.28 9.96 -6.43
CA SER A 88 -11.96 9.31 -5.33
C SER A 88 -10.99 8.55 -4.42
N TRP A 89 -11.46 8.17 -3.23
CA TRP A 89 -10.76 7.22 -2.35
C TRP A 89 -10.50 5.86 -3.05
N GLY A 90 -11.47 5.40 -3.85
CA GLY A 90 -11.31 4.16 -4.62
C GLY A 90 -10.17 4.22 -5.64
N ASP A 91 -10.03 5.35 -6.35
CA ASP A 91 -8.92 5.55 -7.29
C ASP A 91 -7.56 5.59 -6.60
N LEU A 92 -7.48 6.25 -5.44
CA LEU A 92 -6.27 6.30 -4.64
C LEU A 92 -5.85 4.90 -4.19
N ASN A 93 -6.79 4.11 -3.66
CA ASN A 93 -6.54 2.73 -3.24
C ASN A 93 -6.05 1.88 -4.40
N ARG A 94 -6.74 1.98 -5.54
CA ARG A 94 -6.39 1.20 -6.73
C ARG A 94 -4.98 1.54 -7.21
N LYS A 95 -4.63 2.83 -7.34
CA LYS A 95 -3.28 3.26 -7.76
C LYS A 95 -2.20 2.84 -6.76
N LEU A 96 -2.47 2.91 -5.46
CA LEU A 96 -1.53 2.47 -4.42
C LEU A 96 -1.31 0.96 -4.51
N ILE A 97 -2.39 0.18 -4.62
CA ILE A 97 -2.30 -1.27 -4.82
C ILE A 97 -1.55 -1.58 -6.11
N GLU A 98 -1.91 -1.01 -7.26
CA GLU A 98 -1.22 -1.24 -8.53
C GLU A 98 0.30 -0.92 -8.46
N SER A 99 0.68 0.12 -7.71
CA SER A 99 2.08 0.57 -7.61
C SER A 99 2.92 -0.28 -6.65
N PHE A 100 2.33 -0.78 -5.56
CA PHE A 100 3.08 -1.45 -4.49
C PHE A 100 2.73 -2.92 -4.29
N GLN A 101 1.64 -3.41 -4.89
CA GLN A 101 1.28 -4.82 -4.87
C GLN A 101 2.33 -5.66 -5.60
N ALA A 102 2.91 -5.17 -6.68
CA ALA A 102 4.02 -5.84 -7.38
C ALA A 102 5.32 -5.84 -6.56
N THR A 103 5.55 -4.81 -5.74
CA THR A 103 6.69 -4.73 -4.83
C THR A 103 6.56 -5.73 -3.67
N CYS A 104 5.33 -6.01 -3.24
CA CYS A 104 5.01 -7.04 -2.24
C CYS A 104 4.93 -8.45 -2.85
N ASN A 105 4.48 -8.55 -4.10
CA ASN A 105 4.35 -9.79 -4.87
C ASN A 105 5.54 -10.05 -5.78
N ARG A 106 6.72 -9.53 -5.48
CA ARG A 106 7.91 -10.25 -5.93
C ARG A 106 7.92 -11.50 -5.05
N PRO A 107 7.48 -12.68 -5.53
CA PRO A 107 7.78 -13.89 -4.76
C PRO A 107 9.29 -13.84 -4.54
N ASP A 108 9.73 -14.23 -3.36
CA ASP A 108 11.12 -14.58 -3.11
C ASP A 108 11.58 -15.52 -4.23
N ASN A 109 12.14 -14.86 -5.25
CA ASN A 109 12.78 -15.30 -6.47
C ASN A 109 12.27 -16.61 -7.11
N HIS A 110 11.75 -16.51 -8.35
CA HIS A 110 11.94 -17.59 -9.32
C HIS A 110 13.45 -17.92 -9.52
N PHE A 111 14.34 -16.97 -9.17
CA PHE A 111 15.79 -17.14 -9.03
C PHE A 111 16.25 -17.84 -7.72
N ASP A 112 15.41 -18.03 -6.69
CA ASP A 112 15.79 -18.70 -5.43
C ASP A 112 15.49 -20.18 -5.50
N LEU A 113 14.41 -20.57 -6.19
CA LEU A 113 14.07 -21.98 -6.38
C LEU A 113 15.19 -22.69 -7.17
N THR A 114 15.85 -21.99 -8.10
CA THR A 114 17.03 -22.51 -8.84
C THR A 114 18.31 -22.52 -8.00
N ARG A 115 18.34 -21.85 -6.84
CA ARG A 115 19.47 -21.81 -5.89
C ARG A 115 19.29 -22.72 -4.67
N MET A 116 18.09 -23.27 -4.44
CA MET A 116 17.84 -24.25 -3.37
C MET A 116 18.44 -25.61 -3.72
N LYS A 117 19.75 -25.74 -3.51
CA LYS A 117 20.43 -27.04 -3.44
C LYS A 117 20.31 -27.60 -2.03
N GLN A 118 20.22 -28.92 -1.91
CA GLN A 118 20.37 -29.60 -0.62
C GLN A 118 21.71 -29.20 0.00
N LYS A 119 21.70 -28.73 1.25
CA LYS A 119 22.95 -28.35 1.93
C LYS A 119 23.73 -29.61 2.30
N ILE A 120 25.06 -29.52 2.34
CA ILE A 120 25.91 -30.64 2.80
C ILE A 120 25.54 -30.94 4.26
N GLY A 121 25.12 -32.17 4.54
CA GLY A 121 24.66 -32.61 5.87
C GLY A 121 23.17 -32.37 6.16
N GLU A 122 22.39 -31.81 5.24
CA GLU A 122 20.94 -31.68 5.39
C GLU A 122 20.20 -32.99 5.07
N PRO A 123 19.35 -33.52 5.96
CA PRO A 123 18.51 -34.66 5.66
C PRO A 123 17.54 -34.33 4.51
N LEU A 124 17.37 -35.26 3.58
CA LEU A 124 16.52 -35.07 2.40
C LEU A 124 15.08 -34.65 2.77
N ARG A 125 14.56 -35.13 3.89
CA ARG A 125 13.22 -34.79 4.40
C ARG A 125 13.09 -33.30 4.75
N ASP A 126 14.14 -32.70 5.29
CA ASP A 126 14.13 -31.29 5.67
C ASP A 126 14.29 -30.38 4.45
N TYR A 127 15.07 -30.82 3.46
CA TYR A 127 15.12 -30.19 2.13
C TYR A 127 13.74 -30.19 1.47
N ILE A 128 13.07 -31.35 1.39
CA ILE A 128 11.72 -31.50 0.82
C ILE A 128 10.72 -30.62 1.58
N LYS A 129 10.77 -30.62 2.92
CA LYS A 129 9.89 -29.78 3.73
C LYS A 129 10.07 -28.29 3.44
N ARG A 130 11.32 -27.81 3.35
CA ARG A 130 11.64 -26.41 3.00
C ARG A 130 11.17 -26.07 1.59
N PHE A 131 11.40 -26.96 0.63
CA PHE A 131 10.98 -26.78 -0.76
C PHE A 131 9.45 -26.71 -0.88
N CYS A 132 8.73 -27.68 -0.31
CA CYS A 132 7.27 -27.73 -0.33
C CYS A 132 6.64 -26.54 0.39
N THR A 133 7.16 -26.13 1.55
CA THR A 133 6.66 -24.96 2.29
C THR A 133 6.81 -23.66 1.50
N LYS A 134 7.85 -23.55 0.67
CA LYS A 134 8.07 -22.40 -0.22
C LYS A 134 7.16 -22.46 -1.46
N ASN A 135 6.88 -23.66 -1.99
CA ASN A 135 6.03 -23.87 -3.16
C ASN A 135 4.52 -23.69 -2.88
N THR A 136 4.05 -23.97 -1.66
CA THR A 136 2.63 -23.80 -1.27
C THR A 136 2.19 -22.33 -1.09
N LYS A 137 3.11 -21.37 -1.23
CA LYS A 137 2.79 -19.92 -1.21
C LYS A 137 2.51 -19.34 -2.61
N ILE A 138 2.57 -20.17 -3.65
CA ILE A 138 2.21 -19.80 -5.02
C ILE A 138 0.73 -20.16 -5.22
N PRO A 139 -0.16 -19.20 -5.52
CA PRO A 139 -1.53 -19.54 -5.89
C PRO A 139 -1.49 -20.44 -7.13
N ASN A 140 -2.01 -21.65 -6.99
CA ASN A 140 -2.16 -22.60 -8.07
C ASN A 140 -3.17 -22.00 -9.06
N VAL A 141 -2.71 -21.56 -10.23
CA VAL A 141 -3.59 -21.16 -11.33
C VAL A 141 -4.03 -22.46 -12.02
N PRO A 142 -5.32 -22.82 -12.04
CA PRO A 142 -5.79 -23.93 -12.85
C PRO A 142 -5.69 -23.52 -14.33
N ASP A 143 -5.04 -24.34 -15.14
CA ASP A 143 -5.15 -24.26 -16.60
C ASP A 143 -6.61 -24.53 -17.00
N GLN A 144 -7.19 -23.62 -17.78
CA GLN A 144 -8.30 -23.92 -18.67
C GLN A 144 -8.15 -23.17 -19.99
#